data_AF-A0A7J2JTQ0-F1
#
_entry.id   AF-A0A7J2JTQ0-F1
#
_cell.length_a   1.000
_cell.length_b   1.000
_cell.length_c   1.000
_cell.angle_alpha   90.00
_cell.angle_beta   90.00
_cell.angle_gamma   90.00
#
_symmetry.space_group_name_H-M   'P 1'
#
loop_
_entity.id
_entity.type
_entity.pdbx_description
1 polymer ?
#
loop_
_entity_poly.entity_id
_entity_poly.type
_entity_poly.pdbx_seq_one_letter_code
_entity_poly.pdbx_strand_id
1 'polypeptide(L)'
;MLSGVSSALAALRLRLRRPKMLIIAHGDVDGVISAVIAARALGDDPTFLFSGPRSIHRTLATIPPGSGRIVLVDIGVNANRLDQLERQLKRLRESGWSVMWIDHHQWPEGAVERLSKYADRVVVRPAPSAARVVLEELGGDGYGRELVKIADDADTAAYRTELARMYRPLTRIRSRREYLLRRLLEGRLSDPKIAEWGTESVDTEKKAVEEARRLSALVAEEEARLRRLEEERERVLLSIPNILHESVPEGRDESDNVPVRYWGRPRVWRGHLER
;
A
#
# COMPACT_ATOMS: atom_id res chain seq x y z
N MET A 1 -14.55 -3.98 11.38
CA MET A 1 -15.09 -5.21 11.98
C MET A 1 -15.07 -6.44 11.05
N LEU A 2 -14.89 -6.30 9.72
CA LEU A 2 -14.83 -7.43 8.76
C LEU A 2 -13.52 -8.26 8.76
N SER A 3 -12.44 -7.78 9.39
CA SER A 3 -11.15 -8.50 9.42
C SER A 3 -11.10 -9.70 10.38
N GLY A 4 -11.95 -9.72 11.42
CA GLY A 4 -11.96 -10.76 12.45
C GLY A 4 -12.57 -12.09 11.97
N VAL A 5 -13.70 -12.02 11.24
CA VAL A 5 -14.44 -13.20 10.75
C VAL A 5 -13.59 -13.98 9.73
N SER A 6 -12.89 -13.27 8.83
CA SER A 6 -12.01 -13.90 7.84
C SER A 6 -10.81 -14.64 8.47
N SER A 7 -10.29 -14.13 9.59
CA SER A 7 -9.15 -14.74 10.28
C SER A 7 -9.54 -16.02 11.01
N ALA A 8 -10.71 -16.05 11.65
CA ALA A 8 -11.23 -17.22 12.34
C ALA A 8 -11.55 -18.37 11.37
N LEU A 9 -12.18 -18.06 10.23
CA LEU A 9 -12.44 -19.03 9.16
C LEU A 9 -11.15 -19.62 8.58
N ALA A 10 -10.12 -18.79 8.36
CA ALA A 10 -8.82 -19.25 7.88
C ALA A 10 -8.15 -20.18 8.90
N ALA A 11 -8.13 -19.81 10.18
CA ALA A 11 -7.58 -20.64 11.25
C ALA A 11 -8.32 -21.99 11.37
N LEU A 12 -9.66 -21.99 11.28
CA LEU A 12 -10.46 -23.21 11.30
C LEU A 12 -10.13 -24.11 10.10
N ARG A 13 -10.06 -23.54 8.90
CA ARG A 13 -9.72 -24.27 7.68
C ARG A 13 -8.33 -24.92 7.76
N LEU A 14 -7.34 -24.22 8.32
CA LEU A 14 -5.99 -24.76 8.53
C LEU A 14 -5.98 -25.90 9.56
N ARG A 15 -6.72 -25.75 10.67
CA ARG A 15 -6.86 -26.80 11.69
C ARG A 15 -7.49 -28.08 11.15
N LEU A 16 -8.50 -27.95 10.29
CA LEU A 16 -9.18 -29.09 9.67
C LEU A 16 -8.33 -29.77 8.60
N ARG A 17 -7.67 -28.99 7.73
CA ARG A 17 -6.87 -29.56 6.61
C ARG A 17 -5.50 -30.08 7.02
N ARG A 18 -4.90 -29.55 8.10
CA ARG A 18 -3.53 -29.87 8.55
C ARG A 18 -2.51 -29.92 7.38
N PRO A 19 -2.38 -28.83 6.61
CA PRO A 19 -1.50 -28.82 5.44
C PRO A 19 -0.05 -29.06 5.83
N LYS A 20 0.71 -29.73 4.97
CA LYS A 20 2.15 -29.97 5.14
C LYS A 20 3.02 -28.90 4.49
N MET A 21 2.46 -28.14 3.54
CA MET A 21 3.12 -26.99 2.93
C MET A 21 2.16 -25.79 2.89
N LEU A 22 2.68 -24.64 3.32
CA LEU A 22 2.04 -23.34 3.21
C LEU A 22 2.90 -22.43 2.35
N ILE A 23 2.30 -21.80 1.35
CA ILE A 23 2.92 -20.70 0.60
C ILE A 23 2.16 -19.43 0.94
N ILE A 24 2.85 -18.47 1.54
CA ILE A 24 2.28 -17.19 1.97
C ILE A 24 2.90 -16.09 1.12
N ALA A 25 2.09 -15.48 0.27
CA ALA A 25 2.57 -14.50 -0.70
C ALA A 25 1.89 -13.14 -0.55
N HIS A 26 2.50 -12.10 -1.11
CA HIS A 26 1.77 -10.86 -1.35
C HIS A 26 0.71 -11.03 -2.44
N GLY A 27 -0.28 -10.13 -2.43
CA GLY A 27 -1.53 -10.29 -3.15
C GLY A 27 -1.56 -9.63 -4.53
N ASP A 28 -0.46 -9.07 -5.00
CA ASP A 28 -0.30 -8.45 -6.31
C ASP A 28 0.26 -9.44 -7.35
N VAL A 29 0.71 -8.92 -8.49
CA VAL A 29 1.19 -9.73 -9.62
C VAL A 29 2.49 -10.45 -9.25
N ASP A 30 3.44 -9.74 -8.64
CA ASP A 30 4.72 -10.32 -8.23
C ASP A 30 4.52 -11.42 -7.18
N GLY A 31 3.77 -11.14 -6.11
CA GLY A 31 3.52 -12.13 -5.07
C GLY A 31 2.77 -13.37 -5.58
N VAL A 32 1.77 -13.19 -6.46
CA VAL A 32 1.06 -14.33 -7.06
C VAL A 32 1.99 -15.18 -7.94
N ILE A 33 2.83 -14.55 -8.76
CA ILE A 33 3.77 -15.26 -9.62
C ILE A 33 4.85 -15.94 -8.78
N SER A 34 5.40 -15.26 -7.78
CA SER A 34 6.33 -15.81 -6.79
C SER A 34 5.78 -17.07 -6.15
N ALA A 35 4.49 -17.07 -5.76
CA ALA A 35 3.83 -18.23 -5.19
C ALA A 35 3.74 -19.41 -6.17
N VAL A 36 3.44 -19.13 -7.45
CA VAL A 36 3.38 -20.14 -8.51
C VAL A 36 4.75 -20.77 -8.75
N ILE A 37 5.80 -19.94 -8.87
CA ILE A 37 7.16 -20.43 -9.10
C ILE A 37 7.61 -21.28 -7.90
N ALA A 38 7.40 -20.81 -6.67
CA ALA A 38 7.73 -21.57 -5.47
C ALA A 38 6.98 -22.92 -5.40
N ALA A 39 5.68 -22.93 -5.72
CA ALA A 39 4.89 -24.16 -5.73
C ALA A 39 5.42 -25.18 -6.75
N ARG A 40 5.73 -24.72 -7.97
CA ARG A 40 6.25 -25.56 -9.05
C ARG A 40 7.63 -26.12 -8.72
N ALA A 41 8.51 -25.32 -8.13
CA ALA A 41 9.86 -25.75 -7.77
C ALA A 41 9.89 -26.76 -6.62
N LEU A 42 8.97 -26.63 -5.65
CA LEU A 42 8.96 -27.47 -4.45
C LEU A 42 8.15 -28.76 -4.60
N GLY A 43 7.29 -28.88 -5.62
CA GLY A 43 6.70 -30.17 -6.03
C GLY A 43 5.62 -30.77 -5.12
N ASP A 44 5.12 -30.02 -4.13
CA ASP A 44 4.07 -30.44 -3.19
C ASP A 44 2.69 -29.82 -3.53
N ASP A 45 1.63 -30.19 -2.80
CA ASP A 45 0.29 -29.56 -2.84
C ASP A 45 0.17 -28.45 -1.75
N PRO A 46 0.65 -27.22 -2.00
CA PRO A 46 0.65 -26.16 -1.01
C PRO A 46 -0.77 -25.62 -0.77
N THR A 47 -1.04 -25.28 0.49
CA THR A 47 -2.12 -24.35 0.80
C THR A 47 -1.62 -22.91 0.69
N PHE A 48 -2.22 -22.15 -0.24
CA PHE A 48 -1.88 -20.74 -0.44
C PHE A 48 -2.59 -19.84 0.56
N LEU A 49 -1.84 -18.89 1.12
CA LEU A 49 -2.34 -17.77 1.90
C LEU A 49 -1.81 -16.47 1.30
N PHE A 50 -2.59 -15.40 1.41
CA PHE A 50 -2.15 -14.07 0.99
C PHE A 50 -2.05 -13.15 2.19
N SER A 51 -0.97 -12.39 2.27
CA SER A 51 -0.75 -11.39 3.31
C SER A 51 0.05 -10.21 2.76
N GLY A 52 0.53 -9.36 3.66
CA GLY A 52 1.41 -8.26 3.33
C GLY A 52 2.12 -7.74 4.56
N PRO A 53 2.98 -6.73 4.42
CA PRO A 53 3.89 -6.28 5.47
C PRO A 53 3.15 -5.81 6.74
N ARG A 54 1.90 -5.32 6.59
CA ARG A 54 1.05 -4.85 7.69
C ARG A 54 0.23 -5.96 8.37
N SER A 55 0.13 -7.15 7.79
CA SER A 55 -0.73 -8.23 8.27
C SER A 55 -0.02 -9.56 8.50
N ILE A 56 1.24 -9.70 8.07
CA ILE A 56 1.94 -10.99 8.09
C ILE A 56 2.02 -11.64 9.48
N HIS A 57 2.24 -10.85 10.54
CA HIS A 57 2.21 -11.35 11.92
C HIS A 57 0.84 -11.95 12.30
N ARG A 58 -0.28 -11.38 11.83
CA ARG A 58 -1.62 -11.95 12.06
C ARG A 58 -1.83 -13.22 11.24
N THR A 59 -1.36 -13.25 10.00
CA THR A 59 -1.42 -14.45 9.16
C THR A 59 -0.63 -15.60 9.79
N LEU A 60 0.59 -15.35 10.25
CA LEU A 60 1.39 -16.38 10.95
C LEU A 60 0.70 -16.85 12.24
N ALA A 61 0.01 -15.95 12.95
CA ALA A 61 -0.72 -16.31 14.16
C ALA A 61 -1.89 -17.27 13.93
N THR A 62 -2.51 -17.28 12.74
CA THR A 62 -3.62 -18.21 12.43
C THR A 62 -3.16 -19.64 12.17
N ILE A 63 -1.87 -19.85 11.91
CA ILE A 63 -1.30 -21.16 11.66
C ILE A 63 -1.27 -21.95 12.97
N PRO A 64 -1.87 -23.15 13.02
CA PRO A 64 -1.87 -23.97 14.22
C PRO A 64 -0.50 -24.63 14.47
N PRO A 65 -0.22 -25.08 15.70
CA PRO A 65 0.93 -25.93 15.98
C PRO A 65 0.92 -27.18 15.10
N GLY A 66 2.09 -27.58 14.59
CA GLY A 66 2.25 -28.75 13.75
C GLY A 66 3.58 -28.75 13.00
N SER A 67 3.80 -29.79 12.19
CA SER A 67 5.01 -29.93 11.38
C SER A 67 4.72 -29.85 9.89
N GLY A 68 5.58 -29.11 9.19
CA GLY A 68 5.47 -28.84 7.76
C GLY A 68 6.44 -27.74 7.32
N ARG A 69 6.26 -27.24 6.10
CA ARG A 69 7.05 -26.15 5.53
C ARG A 69 6.19 -24.91 5.29
N ILE A 70 6.70 -23.75 5.66
CA ILE A 70 6.13 -22.43 5.36
C ILE A 70 7.11 -21.71 4.44
N VAL A 71 6.62 -21.24 3.30
CA VAL A 71 7.38 -20.45 2.34
C VAL A 71 6.73 -19.09 2.22
N LEU A 72 7.43 -18.06 2.68
CA LEU A 72 7.03 -16.66 2.59
C LEU A 72 7.69 -16.07 1.35
N VAL A 73 6.90 -15.50 0.44
CA VAL A 73 7.43 -14.88 -0.77
C VAL A 73 6.87 -13.47 -0.95
N ASP A 74 7.71 -12.55 -1.38
CA ASP A 74 7.33 -11.17 -1.72
C ASP A 74 6.67 -10.39 -0.57
N ILE A 75 7.12 -10.60 0.67
CA ILE A 75 6.56 -9.90 1.83
C ILE A 75 7.68 -9.25 2.62
N GLY A 76 7.76 -7.92 2.52
CA GLY A 76 8.63 -7.10 3.36
C GLY A 76 8.24 -7.11 4.83
N VAL A 77 9.16 -6.69 5.70
CA VAL A 77 8.93 -6.56 7.14
C VAL A 77 8.95 -5.11 7.59
N ASN A 78 8.09 -4.78 8.55
CA ASN A 78 8.04 -3.45 9.16
C ASN A 78 8.76 -3.44 10.51
N ALA A 79 9.58 -2.42 10.77
CA ALA A 79 10.31 -2.25 12.02
C ALA A 79 9.38 -2.32 13.26
N ASN A 80 8.24 -1.65 13.21
CA ASN A 80 7.23 -1.61 14.29
C ASN A 80 6.45 -2.93 14.49
N ARG A 81 6.78 -4.00 13.75
CA ARG A 81 6.18 -5.33 13.87
C ARG A 81 7.22 -6.44 14.08
N LEU A 82 8.51 -6.13 14.13
CA LEU A 82 9.58 -7.14 14.26
C LEU A 82 9.41 -8.02 15.50
N ASP A 83 9.06 -7.45 16.66
CA ASP A 83 8.84 -8.25 17.88
C ASP A 83 7.67 -9.22 17.74
N GLN A 84 6.61 -8.81 17.04
CA GLN A 84 5.45 -9.67 16.81
C GLN A 84 5.79 -10.78 15.83
N LEU A 85 6.53 -10.46 14.77
CA LEU A 85 7.01 -11.42 13.78
C LEU A 85 7.92 -12.46 14.41
N GLU A 86 8.92 -12.02 15.17
CA GLU A 86 9.85 -12.89 15.88
C GLU A 86 9.10 -13.86 16.82
N ARG A 87 8.13 -13.35 17.61
CA ARG A 87 7.29 -14.20 18.46
C ARG A 87 6.53 -15.26 17.67
N GLN A 88 5.99 -14.91 16.49
CA GLN A 88 5.26 -15.88 15.67
C GLN A 88 6.19 -16.91 15.03
N LEU A 89 7.35 -16.50 14.51
CA LEU A 89 8.33 -17.43 13.95
C LEU A 89 8.88 -18.39 15.01
N LYS A 90 9.23 -17.88 16.20
CA LYS A 90 9.65 -18.70 17.33
C LYS A 90 8.62 -19.76 17.67
N ARG A 91 7.35 -19.35 17.86
CA ARG A 91 6.23 -20.26 18.12
C ARG A 91 6.08 -21.34 17.06
N LEU A 92 6.18 -20.96 15.78
CA LEU A 92 6.03 -21.89 14.66
C LEU A 92 7.18 -22.90 14.60
N ARG A 93 8.42 -22.43 14.76
CA ARG A 93 9.61 -23.28 14.84
C ARG A 93 9.53 -24.27 16.00
N GLU A 94 9.17 -23.80 17.19
CA GLU A 94 9.00 -24.65 18.39
C GLU A 94 7.89 -25.71 18.19
N SER A 95 6.89 -25.42 17.36
CA SER A 95 5.83 -26.38 17.03
C SER A 95 6.18 -27.37 15.92
N GLY A 96 7.33 -27.22 15.26
CA GLY A 96 7.83 -28.12 14.22
C GLY A 96 7.71 -27.63 12.78
N TRP A 97 7.36 -26.36 12.55
CA TRP A 97 7.36 -25.77 11.21
C TRP A 97 8.77 -25.35 10.79
N SER A 98 9.16 -25.71 9.57
CA SER A 98 10.30 -25.12 8.87
C SER A 98 9.84 -23.88 8.09
N VAL A 99 10.61 -22.79 8.15
CA VAL A 99 10.28 -21.51 7.52
C VAL A 99 11.38 -21.08 6.56
N MET A 100 10.98 -20.83 5.31
CA MET A 100 11.78 -20.16 4.28
C MET A 100 11.12 -18.81 3.95
N TRP A 101 11.92 -17.75 3.82
CA TRP A 101 11.43 -16.42 3.45
C TRP A 101 12.29 -15.85 2.32
N ILE A 102 11.69 -15.56 1.18
CA ILE A 102 12.34 -14.98 0.01
C ILE A 102 11.65 -13.65 -0.29
N ASP A 103 12.42 -12.57 -0.34
CA ASP A 103 11.91 -11.24 -0.59
C ASP A 103 12.94 -10.36 -1.33
N HIS A 104 12.47 -9.29 -1.94
CA HIS A 104 13.31 -8.33 -2.65
C HIS A 104 13.28 -6.90 -2.05
N HIS A 105 12.37 -6.64 -1.11
CA HIS A 105 12.23 -5.33 -0.47
C HIS A 105 13.40 -5.01 0.46
N GLN A 106 13.61 -3.72 0.72
CA GLN A 106 14.54 -3.29 1.76
C GLN A 106 13.95 -3.53 3.14
N TRP A 107 14.60 -4.40 3.92
CA TRP A 107 14.23 -4.66 5.31
C TRP A 107 14.91 -3.69 6.26
N PRO A 108 14.34 -3.44 7.46
CA PRO A 108 15.02 -2.73 8.53
C PRO A 108 16.35 -3.39 8.88
N GLU A 109 17.31 -2.58 9.30
CA GLU A 109 18.62 -3.05 9.75
C GLU A 109 18.48 -4.10 10.88
N GLY A 110 19.31 -5.15 10.82
CA GLY A 110 19.27 -6.27 11.77
C GLY A 110 18.05 -7.19 11.66
N ALA A 111 17.05 -6.90 10.83
CA ALA A 111 15.84 -7.73 10.72
C ALA A 111 16.15 -9.13 10.17
N VAL A 112 17.02 -9.23 9.16
CA VAL A 112 17.43 -10.53 8.58
C VAL A 112 18.10 -11.38 9.65
N GLU A 113 19.10 -10.85 10.36
CA GLU A 113 19.81 -11.55 11.43
C GLU A 113 18.84 -12.00 12.54
N ARG A 114 17.97 -11.09 12.98
CA ARG A 114 16.98 -11.36 14.03
C ARG A 114 16.01 -12.48 13.66
N LEU A 115 15.42 -12.42 12.47
CA LEU A 115 14.41 -13.40 12.05
C LEU A 115 15.05 -14.75 11.62
N SER A 116 16.29 -14.76 11.17
CA SER A 116 17.05 -15.98 10.83
C SER A 116 17.34 -16.88 12.04
N LYS A 117 17.19 -16.37 13.28
CA LYS A 117 17.21 -17.20 14.49
C LYS A 117 16.06 -18.20 14.54
N TYR A 118 14.96 -17.90 13.84
CA TYR A 118 13.72 -18.68 13.88
C TYR A 118 13.23 -19.17 12.52
N ALA A 119 13.73 -18.61 11.42
CA ALA A 119 13.54 -19.15 10.07
C ALA A 119 14.77 -19.94 9.62
N ASP A 120 14.57 -21.03 8.89
CA ASP A 120 15.66 -21.89 8.41
C ASP A 120 16.44 -21.24 7.26
N ARG A 121 15.77 -20.41 6.46
CA ARG A 121 16.39 -19.65 5.37
C ARG A 121 15.67 -18.33 5.15
N VAL A 122 16.42 -17.24 5.14
CA VAL A 122 15.95 -15.89 4.81
C VAL A 122 16.82 -15.36 3.69
N VAL A 123 16.22 -15.08 2.54
CA VAL A 123 16.88 -14.49 1.36
C VAL A 123 16.22 -13.16 1.08
N VAL A 124 16.97 -12.07 1.26
CA VAL A 124 16.51 -10.72 0.98
C VAL A 124 17.57 -10.03 0.14
N ARG A 125 17.25 -9.69 -1.11
CA ARG A 125 18.16 -8.96 -1.99
C ARG A 125 17.43 -8.14 -3.04
N PRO A 126 17.96 -6.96 -3.43
CA PRO A 126 17.36 -6.16 -4.50
C PRO A 126 17.26 -6.94 -5.81
N ALA A 127 16.10 -6.87 -6.45
CA ALA A 127 15.83 -7.42 -7.77
C ALA A 127 14.62 -6.70 -8.39
N PRO A 128 14.48 -6.74 -9.74
CA PRO A 128 13.28 -6.22 -10.41
C PRO A 128 11.94 -6.81 -9.95
N SER A 129 11.94 -7.98 -9.31
CA SER A 129 10.78 -8.61 -8.67
C SER A 129 11.24 -9.67 -7.66
N ALA A 130 10.40 -10.01 -6.69
CA ALA A 130 10.56 -11.16 -5.83
C ALA A 130 10.48 -12.47 -6.61
N ALA A 131 9.65 -12.55 -7.66
CA ALA A 131 9.50 -13.74 -8.50
C ALA A 131 10.83 -14.17 -9.13
N ARG A 132 11.64 -13.19 -9.55
CA ARG A 132 12.99 -13.42 -10.05
C ARG A 132 13.89 -14.06 -8.99
N VAL A 133 13.88 -13.51 -7.77
CA VAL A 133 14.64 -14.06 -6.66
C VAL A 133 14.18 -15.49 -6.36
N VAL A 134 12.88 -15.74 -6.31
CA VAL A 134 12.32 -17.09 -6.07
C VAL A 134 12.80 -18.09 -7.14
N LEU A 135 12.75 -17.72 -8.42
CA LEU A 135 13.23 -18.57 -9.51
C LEU A 135 14.73 -18.88 -9.40
N GLU A 136 15.54 -17.89 -9.04
CA GLU A 136 16.99 -18.04 -8.91
C GLU A 136 17.36 -18.89 -7.67
N GLU A 137 16.63 -18.75 -6.56
CA GLU A 137 16.92 -19.46 -5.31
C GLU A 137 16.40 -20.91 -5.29
N LEU A 138 15.26 -21.17 -5.94
CA LEU A 138 14.61 -22.50 -5.92
C LEU A 138 14.78 -23.26 -7.23
N GLY A 139 15.25 -22.61 -8.28
CA GLY A 139 15.28 -23.14 -9.63
C GLY A 139 13.91 -23.11 -10.31
N GLY A 140 13.89 -23.40 -11.61
CA GLY A 140 12.65 -23.49 -12.37
C GLY A 140 12.86 -23.82 -13.84
N ASP A 141 11.75 -23.89 -14.56
CA ASP A 141 11.68 -24.28 -15.96
C ASP A 141 11.56 -23.07 -16.91
N GLY A 142 11.40 -23.34 -18.21
CA GLY A 142 11.16 -22.28 -19.20
C GLY A 142 9.90 -21.47 -18.92
N TYR A 143 8.88 -22.11 -18.34
CA TYR A 143 7.64 -21.45 -17.96
C TYR A 143 7.85 -20.44 -16.82
N GLY A 144 8.61 -20.82 -15.79
CA GLY A 144 9.01 -19.91 -14.70
C GLY A 144 9.75 -18.68 -15.21
N ARG A 145 10.61 -18.82 -16.23
CA ARG A 145 11.29 -17.67 -16.87
C ARG A 145 10.32 -16.71 -17.57
N GLU A 146 9.27 -17.22 -18.22
CA GLU A 146 8.23 -16.36 -18.81
C GLU A 146 7.42 -15.62 -17.73
N LEU A 147 7.10 -16.30 -16.63
CA LEU A 147 6.42 -15.67 -15.50
C LEU A 147 7.25 -14.54 -14.89
N VAL A 148 8.56 -14.73 -14.72
CA VAL A 148 9.45 -13.67 -14.19
C VAL A 148 9.41 -12.42 -15.05
N LYS A 149 9.35 -12.53 -16.39
CA LYS A 149 9.23 -11.35 -17.26
C LYS A 149 7.97 -10.54 -16.97
N ILE A 150 6.86 -11.21 -16.67
CA ILE A 150 5.58 -10.56 -16.33
C ILE A 150 5.67 -9.91 -14.94
N ALA A 151 6.27 -10.60 -13.97
CA ALA A 151 6.46 -10.07 -12.62
C ALA A 151 7.36 -8.83 -12.62
N ASP A 152 8.53 -8.89 -13.27
CA ASP A 152 9.44 -7.75 -13.40
C ASP A 152 8.76 -6.54 -14.06
N ASP A 153 7.99 -6.76 -15.12
CA ASP A 153 7.27 -5.70 -15.82
C ASP A 153 6.18 -5.05 -14.95
N ALA A 154 5.52 -5.84 -14.10
CA ALA A 154 4.49 -5.36 -13.19
C ALA A 154 5.07 -4.62 -11.97
N ASP A 155 6.16 -5.12 -11.40
CA ASP A 155 6.76 -4.61 -10.16
C ASP A 155 7.63 -3.36 -10.40
N THR A 156 8.35 -3.32 -11.53
CA THR A 156 9.02 -2.09 -12.01
C THR A 156 8.04 -1.03 -12.52
N ALA A 157 6.73 -1.31 -12.47
CA ALA A 157 5.65 -0.46 -12.97
C ALA A 157 5.79 -0.05 -14.46
N ALA A 158 6.54 -0.83 -15.25
CA ALA A 158 6.77 -0.54 -16.66
C ALA A 158 5.53 -0.90 -17.52
N TYR A 159 4.79 -1.95 -17.14
CA TYR A 159 3.56 -2.42 -17.79
C TYR A 159 3.64 -2.40 -19.32
N ARG A 160 4.72 -2.95 -19.88
CA ARG A 160 4.98 -3.03 -21.33
C ARG A 160 4.21 -4.19 -21.96
N THR A 161 4.05 -5.28 -21.23
CA THR A 161 3.38 -6.49 -21.68
C THR A 161 1.88 -6.42 -21.43
N GLU A 162 1.11 -7.05 -22.33
CA GLU A 162 -0.34 -7.17 -22.18
C GLU A 162 -0.72 -7.98 -20.95
N LEU A 163 0.01 -9.07 -20.67
CA LEU A 163 -0.24 -9.92 -19.50
C LEU A 163 -0.04 -9.18 -18.18
N ALA A 164 1.02 -8.37 -18.02
CA ALA A 164 1.22 -7.58 -16.79
C ALA A 164 0.07 -6.58 -16.57
N ARG A 165 -0.40 -5.92 -17.65
CA ARG A 165 -1.56 -5.01 -17.60
C ARG A 165 -2.84 -5.73 -17.21
N MET A 166 -3.08 -6.92 -17.77
CA MET A 166 -4.27 -7.72 -17.46
C MET A 166 -4.23 -8.32 -16.04
N TYR A 167 -3.08 -8.79 -15.56
CA TYR A 167 -3.00 -9.42 -14.23
C TYR A 167 -3.15 -8.42 -13.09
N ARG A 168 -2.67 -7.18 -13.26
CA ARG A 168 -2.72 -6.13 -12.24
C ARG A 168 -4.12 -5.91 -11.64
N PRO A 169 -5.19 -5.66 -12.41
CA PRO A 169 -6.53 -5.51 -11.83
C PRO A 169 -7.10 -6.82 -11.29
N LEU A 170 -6.75 -7.97 -11.87
CA LEU A 170 -7.22 -9.29 -11.43
C LEU A 170 -6.74 -9.62 -10.02
N THR A 171 -5.48 -9.29 -9.70
CA THR A 171 -4.87 -9.59 -8.39
C THR A 171 -5.49 -8.78 -7.24
N ARG A 172 -6.13 -7.64 -7.52
CA ARG A 172 -6.85 -6.83 -6.52
C ARG A 172 -8.13 -7.51 -6.00
N ILE A 173 -8.77 -8.32 -6.83
CA ILE A 173 -10.02 -9.01 -6.48
C ILE A 173 -9.70 -10.44 -6.07
N ARG A 174 -10.02 -10.79 -4.81
CA ARG A 174 -9.64 -12.10 -4.23
C ARG A 174 -10.01 -13.30 -5.11
N SER A 175 -11.24 -13.36 -5.61
CA SER A 175 -11.72 -14.48 -6.44
C SER A 175 -10.97 -14.58 -7.78
N ARG A 176 -10.72 -13.43 -8.42
CA ARG A 176 -9.97 -13.35 -9.69
C ARG A 176 -8.49 -13.69 -9.47
N ARG A 177 -7.89 -13.25 -8.36
CA ARG A 177 -6.53 -13.63 -7.94
C ARG A 177 -6.39 -15.14 -7.74
N GLU A 178 -7.30 -15.75 -6.97
CA GLU A 178 -7.31 -17.20 -6.74
C GLU A 178 -7.58 -17.99 -8.04
N TYR A 179 -8.31 -17.41 -9.00
CA TYR A 179 -8.49 -17.99 -10.32
C TYR A 179 -7.20 -17.91 -11.15
N LEU A 180 -6.58 -16.73 -11.22
CA LEU A 180 -5.31 -16.50 -11.92
C LEU A 180 -4.22 -17.45 -11.41
N LEU A 181 -4.01 -17.50 -10.08
CA LEU A 181 -3.04 -18.40 -9.46
C LEU A 181 -3.23 -19.85 -9.90
N ARG A 182 -4.47 -20.35 -9.93
CA ARG A 182 -4.77 -21.73 -10.38
C ARG A 182 -4.42 -21.95 -11.85
N ARG A 183 -4.77 -21.01 -12.74
CA ARG A 183 -4.45 -21.12 -14.17
C ARG A 183 -2.94 -21.10 -14.41
N LEU A 184 -2.21 -20.28 -13.67
CA LEU A 184 -0.75 -20.23 -13.74
C LEU A 184 -0.10 -21.53 -13.22
N LEU A 185 -0.62 -22.13 -12.15
CA LEU A 185 -0.15 -23.45 -11.68
C LEU A 185 -0.35 -24.54 -12.74
N GLU A 186 -1.45 -24.49 -13.48
CA GLU A 186 -1.75 -25.37 -14.62
C GLU A 186 -0.89 -25.09 -15.86
N GLY A 187 0.02 -24.10 -15.81
CA GLY A 187 0.89 -23.74 -16.95
C GLY A 187 0.24 -22.83 -17.97
N ARG A 188 -0.91 -22.20 -17.65
CA ARG A 188 -1.68 -21.36 -18.58
C ARG A 188 -1.43 -19.88 -18.31
N LEU A 189 -0.63 -19.22 -19.16
CA LEU A 189 -0.45 -17.75 -19.12
C LEU A 189 -1.72 -16.99 -19.52
N SER A 190 -2.54 -17.57 -20.39
CA SER A 190 -3.80 -17.00 -20.82
C SER A 190 -4.94 -17.99 -20.61
N ASP A 191 -6.12 -17.43 -20.36
CA ASP A 191 -7.38 -18.14 -20.22
C ASP A 191 -8.49 -17.18 -20.69
N PRO A 192 -9.59 -17.66 -21.32
CA PRO A 192 -10.67 -16.81 -21.78
C PRO A 192 -11.21 -15.85 -20.69
N LYS A 193 -11.34 -16.31 -19.44
CA LYS A 193 -11.80 -15.47 -18.33
C LYS A 193 -10.75 -14.47 -17.88
N ILE A 194 -9.47 -14.85 -17.93
CA ILE A 194 -8.37 -13.92 -17.63
C ILE A 194 -8.35 -12.79 -18.66
N ALA A 195 -8.50 -13.13 -19.94
CA ALA A 195 -8.52 -12.16 -21.03
C ALA A 195 -9.76 -11.25 -20.93
N GLU A 196 -10.96 -11.82 -20.73
CA GLU A 196 -12.19 -11.07 -20.55
C GLU A 196 -12.10 -10.07 -19.38
N TRP A 197 -11.77 -10.54 -18.17
CA TRP A 197 -11.67 -9.68 -17.00
C TRP A 197 -10.51 -8.68 -17.11
N GLY A 198 -9.42 -9.07 -17.75
CA GLY A 198 -8.25 -8.24 -17.98
C GLY A 198 -8.58 -7.05 -18.86
N THR A 199 -9.15 -7.30 -20.03
CA THR A 199 -9.55 -6.28 -21.00
C THR A 199 -10.62 -5.35 -20.42
N GLU A 200 -11.68 -5.91 -19.81
CA GLU A 200 -12.73 -5.12 -19.14
C GLU A 200 -12.14 -4.14 -18.12
N SER A 201 -11.23 -4.63 -17.28
CA SER A 201 -10.62 -3.81 -16.22
C SER A 201 -9.68 -2.75 -16.79
N VAL A 202 -8.88 -3.09 -17.80
CA VAL A 202 -7.96 -2.15 -18.46
C VAL A 202 -8.72 -1.02 -19.15
N ASP A 203 -9.80 -1.34 -19.85
CA ASP A 203 -10.64 -0.32 -20.52
C ASP A 203 -11.35 0.57 -19.50
N THR A 204 -11.79 0.00 -18.38
CA THR A 204 -12.37 0.78 -17.27
C THR A 204 -11.33 1.73 -16.66
N GLU A 205 -10.11 1.27 -16.42
CA GLU A 205 -9.01 2.11 -15.90
C GLU A 205 -8.66 3.24 -16.88
N LYS A 206 -8.59 2.95 -18.19
CA LYS A 206 -8.34 3.97 -19.22
C LYS A 206 -9.39 5.08 -19.20
N LYS A 207 -10.67 4.70 -19.21
CA LYS A 207 -11.79 5.67 -19.15
C LYS A 207 -11.73 6.52 -17.88
N ALA A 208 -11.42 5.91 -16.74
CA ALA A 208 -11.28 6.64 -15.47
C ALA A 208 -10.11 7.64 -15.50
N VAL A 209 -8.98 7.28 -16.12
CA VAL A 209 -7.82 8.19 -16.28
C VAL A 209 -8.16 9.35 -17.21
N GLU A 210 -8.86 9.09 -18.32
CA GLU A 210 -9.29 10.14 -19.25
C GLU A 210 -10.26 11.12 -18.57
N GLU A 211 -11.24 10.61 -17.82
CA GLU A 211 -12.18 11.46 -17.08
C GLU A 211 -11.48 12.26 -15.98
N ALA A 212 -10.54 11.65 -15.24
CA ALA A 212 -9.74 12.36 -14.24
C ALA A 212 -8.92 13.50 -14.86
N ARG A 213 -8.34 13.29 -16.05
CA ARG A 213 -7.63 14.35 -16.79
C ARG A 213 -8.56 15.48 -17.20
N ARG A 214 -9.75 15.15 -17.70
CA ARG A 214 -10.78 16.13 -18.07
C ARG A 214 -11.22 16.96 -16.87
N LEU A 215 -11.54 16.30 -15.74
CA LEU A 215 -11.92 16.98 -14.51
C LEU A 215 -10.79 17.86 -13.98
N SER A 216 -9.55 17.39 -14.03
CA SER A 216 -8.38 18.20 -13.63
C SER A 216 -8.23 19.46 -14.48
N ALA A 217 -8.50 19.38 -15.79
CA ALA A 217 -8.45 20.55 -16.67
C ALA A 217 -9.59 21.54 -16.36
N LEU A 218 -10.81 21.03 -16.12
CA LEU A 218 -11.96 21.85 -15.73
C LEU A 218 -11.73 22.57 -14.39
N VAL A 219 -11.17 21.88 -13.40
CA VAL A 219 -10.81 22.48 -12.11
C VAL A 219 -9.81 23.63 -12.31
N ALA A 220 -8.78 23.43 -13.11
CA ALA A 220 -7.80 24.48 -13.39
C ALA A 220 -8.42 25.70 -14.09
N GLU A 221 -9.38 25.48 -15.01
CA GLU A 221 -10.13 26.54 -15.68
C GLU A 221 -11.01 27.33 -14.69
N GLU A 222 -11.79 26.63 -13.86
CA GLU A 222 -12.67 27.26 -12.87
C GLU A 222 -11.88 27.98 -11.77
N GLU A 223 -10.72 27.46 -11.34
CA GLU A 223 -9.80 28.15 -10.44
C GLU A 223 -9.23 29.44 -11.05
N ALA A 224 -8.96 29.46 -12.37
CA ALA A 224 -8.53 30.67 -13.06
C ALA A 224 -9.68 31.68 -13.19
N ARG A 225 -10.91 31.21 -13.44
CA ARG A 225 -12.11 32.05 -13.49
C ARG A 225 -12.41 32.68 -12.12
N LEU A 226 -12.34 31.89 -11.05
CA LEU A 226 -12.55 32.35 -9.68
C LEU A 226 -11.57 33.47 -9.34
N ARG A 227 -10.28 33.28 -9.60
CA ARG A 227 -9.24 34.31 -9.37
C ARG A 227 -9.56 35.63 -10.06
N ARG A 228 -9.98 35.58 -11.34
CA ARG A 228 -10.37 36.80 -12.08
C ARG A 228 -11.57 37.51 -11.43
N LEU A 229 -12.57 36.76 -11.00
CA LEU A 229 -13.75 37.32 -10.33
C LEU A 229 -13.41 37.91 -8.95
N GLU A 230 -12.50 37.27 -8.21
CA GLU A 230 -12.00 37.80 -6.93
C GLU A 230 -11.24 39.12 -7.13
N GLU A 231 -10.37 39.20 -8.13
CA GLU A 231 -9.66 40.44 -8.49
C GLU A 231 -10.61 41.56 -8.94
N GLU A 232 -11.64 41.24 -9.73
CA GLU A 232 -12.66 42.19 -10.14
C GLU A 232 -13.47 42.69 -8.94
N ARG A 233 -13.91 41.77 -8.07
CA ARG A 233 -14.61 42.08 -6.83
C ARG A 233 -13.79 43.02 -5.94
N GLU A 234 -12.51 42.74 -5.76
CA GLU A 234 -11.64 43.57 -4.92
C GLU A 234 -11.45 44.97 -5.52
N ARG A 235 -11.26 45.06 -6.85
CA ARG A 235 -11.18 46.33 -7.55
C ARG A 235 -12.44 47.18 -7.37
N VAL A 236 -13.62 46.57 -7.47
CA VAL A 236 -14.90 47.27 -7.27
C VAL A 236 -15.05 47.71 -5.82
N LEU A 237 -14.68 46.88 -4.84
CA LEU A 237 -14.77 47.29 -3.44
C LEU A 237 -13.82 48.44 -3.09
N LEU A 238 -12.61 48.44 -3.64
CA LEU A 238 -11.65 49.52 -3.46
C LEU A 238 -12.06 50.83 -4.17
N SER A 239 -13.00 50.78 -5.13
CA SER A 239 -13.53 51.98 -5.78
C SER A 239 -14.68 52.63 -5.01
N ILE A 240 -15.28 51.91 -4.05
CA ILE A 240 -16.34 52.47 -3.21
C ILE A 240 -15.71 53.50 -2.28
N PRO A 241 -16.13 54.78 -2.35
CA PRO A 241 -15.60 55.80 -1.47
C PRO A 241 -15.93 55.45 -0.02
N ASN A 242 -14.92 55.51 0.85
CA ASN A 242 -15.13 55.39 2.28
C ASN A 242 -15.69 56.72 2.81
N ILE A 243 -16.99 56.94 2.59
CA ILE A 243 -17.69 58.14 3.04
C ILE A 243 -17.68 58.13 4.57
N LEU A 244 -17.08 59.16 5.16
CA LEU A 244 -17.10 59.35 6.60
C LEU A 244 -18.54 59.60 7.05
N HIS A 245 -18.99 58.86 8.07
CA HIS A 245 -20.27 59.13 8.71
C HIS A 245 -20.22 60.51 9.40
N GLU A 246 -21.34 61.22 9.50
CA GLU A 246 -21.41 62.55 10.14
C GLU A 246 -20.89 62.58 11.58
N SER A 247 -20.86 61.42 12.24
CA SER A 247 -20.33 61.27 13.59
C SER A 247 -18.81 61.08 13.65
N VAL A 248 -18.10 61.06 12.53
CA VAL A 248 -16.64 60.94 12.49
C VAL A 248 -16.03 62.30 12.87
N PRO A 249 -15.23 62.40 13.94
CA PRO A 249 -14.61 63.66 14.34
C PRO A 249 -13.60 64.16 13.30
N GLU A 250 -13.50 65.48 13.15
CA GLU A 250 -12.39 66.08 12.41
C GLU A 250 -11.08 65.95 13.20
N GLY A 251 -10.02 65.49 12.53
CA GLY A 251 -8.68 65.34 13.10
C GLY A 251 -7.62 65.30 12.01
N ARG A 252 -6.43 65.83 12.29
CA ARG A 252 -5.31 65.94 11.34
C ARG A 252 -4.61 64.60 11.12
N ASP A 253 -4.48 63.82 12.18
CA ASP A 253 -3.89 62.49 12.17
C ASP A 253 -4.43 61.63 13.34
N GLU A 254 -3.86 60.45 13.52
CA GLU A 254 -4.30 59.48 14.53
C GLU A 254 -4.17 59.98 15.98
N SER A 255 -3.41 61.04 16.25
CA SER A 255 -3.27 61.63 17.59
C SER A 255 -4.50 62.44 18.03
N ASP A 256 -5.33 62.86 17.08
CA ASP A 256 -6.59 63.59 17.34
C ASP A 256 -7.77 62.62 17.59
N ASN A 257 -7.56 61.31 17.46
CA ASN A 257 -8.60 60.32 17.72
C ASN A 257 -9.04 60.37 19.19
N VAL A 258 -10.32 60.64 19.43
CA VAL A 258 -10.91 60.62 20.77
C VAL A 258 -11.19 59.17 21.20
N PRO A 259 -10.52 58.65 22.25
CA PRO A 259 -10.73 57.26 22.66
C PRO A 259 -12.13 57.09 23.27
N VAL A 260 -12.97 56.28 22.63
CA VAL A 260 -14.36 56.03 23.06
C VAL A 260 -14.49 54.99 24.18
N ARG A 261 -13.48 54.13 24.37
CA ARG A 261 -13.45 53.16 25.48
C ARG A 261 -12.02 52.73 25.81
N TYR A 262 -11.71 52.63 27.09
CA TYR A 262 -10.47 52.05 27.60
C TYR A 262 -10.74 50.70 28.24
N TRP A 263 -9.81 49.75 28.09
CA TRP A 263 -9.86 48.46 28.77
C TRP A 263 -8.64 48.29 29.67
N GLY A 264 -8.86 47.97 30.94
CA GLY A 264 -7.80 47.85 31.95
C GLY A 264 -7.35 49.19 32.55
N ARG A 265 -6.24 49.16 33.30
CA ARG A 265 -5.58 50.36 33.86
C ARG A 265 -4.22 50.57 33.17
N PRO A 266 -4.01 51.68 32.44
CA PRO A 266 -2.71 52.01 31.88
C PRO A 266 -1.66 52.07 33.01
N ARG A 267 -0.58 51.29 32.88
CA ARG A 267 0.55 51.37 33.80
C ARG A 267 1.48 52.47 33.30
N VAL A 268 1.53 53.59 34.00
CA VAL A 268 2.49 54.67 33.73
C VAL A 268 3.72 54.54 34.64
N TRP A 269 4.87 54.99 34.16
CA TRP A 269 6.10 55.00 34.94
C TRP A 269 5.97 55.95 36.14
N ARG A 270 6.50 55.56 37.30
CA ARG A 270 6.21 56.21 38.60
C ARG A 270 6.54 57.71 38.63
N GLY A 271 7.53 58.17 37.87
CA GLY A 271 7.90 59.59 37.82
C GLY A 271 7.00 60.49 36.96
N HIS A 272 5.95 59.97 36.34
CA HIS A 272 4.92 60.77 35.65
C HIS A 272 3.64 60.96 36.48
N LEU A 273 3.64 60.55 37.75
CA LEU A 273 2.47 60.67 38.63
C LEU A 273 2.29 62.07 39.23
N GLU A 274 3.27 62.97 39.10
CA GLU A 274 3.31 64.28 39.78
C GLU A 274 3.37 65.50 38.82
N ARG A 275 3.01 65.33 37.54
CA ARG A 275 2.86 66.44 36.59
C ARG A 275 1.42 66.64 36.18
#